data_AF-A0A0C9T771-F1
#
_entry.id   AF-A0A0C9T771-F1
#
_cell.length_a   1.000
_cell.length_b   1.000
_cell.length_c   1.000
_cell.angle_alpha   90.00
_cell.angle_beta   90.00
_cell.angle_gamma   90.00
#
_symmetry.space_group_name_H-M   'P 1'
#
loop_
_entity.id
_entity.type
_entity.pdbx_description
1 polymer ?
#
loop_
_entity_poly.entity_id
_entity_poly.type
_entity_poly.pdbx_seq_one_letter_code
_entity_poly.pdbx_strand_id
1 'polypeptide(L)' 'ETKAFALVSCFTPPRLDLLRKSFSTYFACKYQGEADLTVIPAVSVQLVVSMVP' A
#
# COMPACT_ATOMS: atom_id res chain seq x y z
N GLU A 1 23.94 -15.72 3.52
CA GLU A 1 22.60 -15.25 3.95
C GLU A 1 21.65 -15.24 2.77
N THR A 2 20.44 -15.74 2.96
CA THR A 2 19.37 -15.72 1.95
C THR A 2 18.62 -14.40 2.10
N LYS A 3 18.60 -13.56 1.06
CA LYS A 3 17.85 -12.30 1.06
C LYS A 3 16.40 -12.55 0.66
N ALA A 4 15.45 -12.09 1.47
CA ALA A 4 14.03 -12.12 1.15
C ALA A 4 13.63 -10.83 0.42
N PHE A 5 12.71 -10.96 -0.54
CA PHE A 5 12.15 -9.84 -1.30
C PHE A 5 10.62 -9.93 -1.31
N ALA A 6 9.97 -8.78 -1.41
CA ALA A 6 8.53 -8.66 -1.56
C ALA A 6 8.19 -7.90 -2.83
N LEU A 7 7.18 -8.39 -3.57
CA LEU A 7 6.55 -7.68 -4.68
C LEU A 7 5.38 -6.88 -4.11
N VAL A 8 5.41 -5.56 -4.28
CA VAL A 8 4.39 -4.66 -3.71
C VAL A 8 3.69 -3.87 -4.81
N SER A 9 2.39 -3.62 -4.62
CA SER A 9 1.61 -2.71 -5.46
C SER A 9 1.76 -1.27 -4.97
N CYS A 10 2.18 -0.35 -5.84
CA CYS A 10 2.25 1.07 -5.54
C CYS A 10 0.93 1.75 -5.89
N PHE A 11 0.18 2.16 -4.86
CA PHE A 11 -1.06 2.91 -5.02
C PHE A 11 -0.78 4.42 -5.12
N THR A 12 -1.73 5.16 -5.69
CA THR A 12 -1.66 6.63 -5.69
C THR A 12 -1.72 7.19 -4.25
N PRO A 13 -1.30 8.45 -4.03
CA PRO A 13 -1.62 9.15 -2.79
C PRO A 13 -3.13 9.12 -2.50
N PRO A 14 -3.53 9.14 -1.21
CA PRO A 14 -4.93 9.08 -0.82
C PRO A 14 -5.67 10.35 -1.25
N ARG A 15 -6.95 10.19 -1.59
CA ARG A 15 -7.87 11.30 -1.82
C ARG A 15 -8.03 12.15 -0.56
N LEU A 16 -7.43 13.35 -0.57
CA LEU A 16 -7.35 14.23 0.60
C LEU A 16 -8.71 14.69 1.12
N ASP A 17 -9.71 14.82 0.24
CA ASP A 17 -11.08 15.16 0.62
C ASP A 17 -11.71 14.09 1.52
N LEU A 18 -11.54 12.81 1.17
CA LEU A 18 -12.05 11.68 1.93
C LEU A 18 -11.24 11.45 3.20
N LEU A 19 -9.91 11.56 3.11
CA LEU A 19 -9.04 11.40 4.27
C LEU A 19 -9.38 12.42 5.36
N ARG A 20 -9.58 13.70 4.98
CA ARG A 20 -9.97 14.77 5.93
C ARG A 20 -11.35 14.52 6.54
N LYS A 21 -12.34 14.16 5.73
CA LYS A 21 -13.70 13.86 6.22
C LYS A 21 -13.76 12.65 7.15
N SER A 22 -12.85 11.69 6.96
CA SER A 22 -12.75 10.49 7.80
C SER A 22 -11.87 10.67 9.04
N PHE A 23 -11.36 11.88 9.32
CA PHE A 23 -10.40 12.11 10.40
C PHE A 23 -9.19 11.16 10.34
N SER A 24 -8.65 10.97 9.13
CA SER A 24 -7.49 10.10 8.86
C SER A 24 -7.70 8.61 9.12
N THR A 25 -8.94 8.13 9.14
CA THR A 25 -9.25 6.70 9.33
C THR A 25 -9.48 5.93 8.02
N TYR A 26 -9.72 6.63 6.90
CA TYR A 26 -10.01 6.01 5.61
C TYR A 26 -9.10 6.53 4.49
N PHE A 27 -8.30 5.63 3.92
CA PHE A 27 -7.37 5.90 2.83
C PHE A 27 -7.94 5.40 1.50
N ALA A 28 -8.57 6.30 0.75
CA ALA A 28 -9.03 6.00 -0.61
C ALA A 28 -7.90 6.26 -1.62
N CYS A 29 -7.24 5.19 -2.06
CA CYS A 29 -6.15 5.23 -3.03
C CYS A 29 -6.55 4.46 -4.30
N LYS A 30 -5.96 4.79 -5.45
CA LYS A 30 -6.21 4.08 -6.71
C LYS A 30 -5.12 3.04 -6.96
N TYR A 31 -5.53 1.82 -7.27
CA TYR A 31 -4.63 0.79 -7.78
C TYR A 31 -4.18 1.14 -9.19
N GLN A 32 -2.87 1.11 -9.44
CA GLN A 32 -2.28 1.50 -10.72
C GLN A 32 -1.96 0.32 -11.65
N GLY A 33 -2.36 -0.91 -11.26
CA GLY A 33 -2.14 -2.09 -12.08
C GLY A 33 -0.73 -2.66 -11.96
N GLU A 34 -0.37 -3.52 -12.92
CA GLU A 34 0.90 -4.24 -12.92
C GLU A 34 2.12 -3.35 -13.25
N ALA A 35 1.87 -2.20 -13.91
CA ALA A 35 2.92 -1.26 -14.29
C ALA A 35 3.63 -0.61 -13.09
N ASP A 36 2.97 -0.59 -11.93
CA ASP A 36 3.46 0.03 -10.69
C ASP A 36 3.78 -1.02 -9.61
N LEU A 37 4.13 -2.24 -10.03
CA LEU A 37 4.68 -3.26 -9.14
C LEU A 37 6.16 -3.00 -8.88
N THR A 38 6.55 -2.98 -7.60
CA THR A 38 7.94 -2.75 -7.19
C THR A 38 8.45 -3.90 -6.34
N VAL A 39 9.71 -4.29 -6.54
CA VAL A 39 10.38 -5.28 -5.69
C VAL A 39 11.18 -4.56 -4.62
N ILE A 40 10.93 -4.89 -3.35
CA ILE A 40 11.66 -4.33 -2.21
C ILE A 40 12.31 -5.44 -1.37
N PRO A 41 13.46 -5.19 -0.71
CA PRO A 41 13.99 -6.09 0.30
C PRO A 41 13.00 -6.24 1.46
N ALA A 42 12.65 -7.48 1.81
CA ALA A 42 11.78 -7.79 2.93
C ALA A 42 12.61 -8.14 4.17
N VAL A 43 12.37 -7.43 5.27
CA VAL A 43 13.07 -7.68 6.55
C VAL A 43 12.13 -8.35 7.55
N SER A 44 10.94 -7.78 7.76
CA SER A 44 9.91 -8.34 8.64
C SER A 44 8.51 -7.85 8.28
N VAL A 45 7.49 -8.61 8.66
CA VAL A 45 6.08 -8.18 8.59
C VAL A 45 5.70 -7.57 9.94
N GLN A 46 5.37 -6.28 9.94
CA GLN A 46 5.00 -5.57 11.18
C GLN A 46 3.50 -5.52 11.43
N LEU A 47 2.70 -5.49 10.35
CA LEU A 47 1.25 -5.33 10.41
C LEU A 47 0.60 -5.97 9.17
N VAL A 48 -0.58 -6.56 9.35
CA VAL A 48 -1.44 -7.03 8.26
C VAL A 48 -2.74 -6.23 8.33
N VAL A 49 -3.09 -5.55 7.25
CA VAL A 49 -4.35 -4.80 7.12
C VAL A 49 -5.19 -5.42 6.01
N SER A 50 -6.47 -5.63 6.29
CA SER A 50 -7.43 -6.01 5.26
C SER A 50 -7.89 -4.76 4.51
N MET A 51 -7.83 -4.80 3.19
CA MET A 51 -8.32 -3.72 2.32
C MET A 51 -9.54 -4.21 1.55
N VAL A 52 -10.56 -3.35 1.46
CA VAL A 52 -11.72 -3.60 0.58
C VAL A 52 -11.29 -3.24 -0.85
N PRO A 53 -11.45 -4.14 -1.84
CA PRO A 53 -11.06 -3.90 -3.23
C PRO A 53 -11.92 -2.84 -3.93
#